data_AF-A0A1V5W9B2-F1
#
_entry.id   AF-A0A1V5W9B2-F1
#
_cell.length_a   1.000
_cell.length_b   1.000
_cell.length_c   1.000
_cell.angle_alpha   90.00
_cell.angle_beta   90.00
_cell.angle_gamma   90.00
#
_symmetry.space_group_name_H-M   'P 1'
#
loop_
_entity.id
_entity.type
_entity.pdbx_description
1 polymer ?
#
loop_
_entity_poly.entity_id
_entity_poly.type
_entity_poly.pdbx_seq_one_letter_code
_entity_poly.pdbx_strand_id
1 'polypeptide(L)'
;MIKKRDLAVLVALIFAFFSISCNKFTGETAATIDGKKITIEEVNKFYYIQNKLLTNIDSNEEIDKLAENPAYANHPFLNKANFLDHLIAQKVLYEKAMEDKEINKDELKALLEMVKMQTAAQYYLSKKLKNKISVSDDEVNKIYNENRARFAGRTADESENYIKQQLFAQKSRVEADKLVREILAEHSIKKDGFKEYLEKNKKSAPVEENKSETTPAQK
;
A
#
# COMPACT_ATOMS: atom_id res chain seq x y z
N MET A 1 -38.06 43.91 27.78
CA MET A 1 -36.94 43.90 26.80
C MET A 1 -36.02 42.77 27.25
N ILE A 2 -35.69 41.70 26.53
CA ILE A 2 -35.69 41.32 25.11
C ILE A 2 -36.28 39.88 25.01
N LYS A 3 -36.89 39.55 23.85
CA LYS A 3 -37.90 38.49 23.67
C LYS A 3 -37.32 37.08 23.47
N LYS A 4 -38.13 36.09 23.86
CA LYS A 4 -38.09 34.68 23.42
C LYS A 4 -38.11 34.60 21.88
N ARG A 5 -36.94 34.41 21.29
CA ARG A 5 -36.64 33.86 19.95
C ARG A 5 -35.11 33.72 19.95
N ASP A 6 -34.58 32.70 19.29
CA ASP A 6 -33.15 32.51 19.04
C ASP A 6 -32.38 31.59 20.01
N LEU A 7 -33.01 30.53 20.53
CA LEU A 7 -32.28 29.35 21.00
C LEU A 7 -32.92 28.05 20.51
N ALA A 8 -33.13 28.00 19.20
CA ALA A 8 -33.40 26.77 18.45
C ALA A 8 -32.67 26.86 17.12
N VAL A 9 -31.34 27.01 17.17
CA VAL A 9 -30.50 26.67 16.01
C VAL A 9 -30.37 25.16 16.03
N LEU A 10 -31.37 24.56 15.39
CA LEU A 10 -31.37 23.25 14.78
C LEU A 10 -29.94 22.78 14.51
N VAL A 11 -29.53 21.73 15.22
CA VAL A 11 -28.37 20.91 14.90
C VAL A 11 -28.66 20.22 13.56
N ALA A 12 -28.61 20.99 12.48
CA ALA A 12 -28.30 20.46 11.16
C ALA A 12 -26.78 20.35 11.13
N LEU A 13 -26.25 19.35 11.84
CA LEU A 13 -25.01 18.71 11.44
C LEU A 13 -25.30 18.18 10.03
N ILE A 14 -25.02 19.03 9.05
CA ILE A 14 -24.77 18.60 7.69
C ILE A 14 -23.66 17.57 7.87
N PHE A 15 -24.07 16.30 7.88
CA PHE A 15 -23.24 15.22 7.40
C PHE A 15 -22.84 15.66 6.00
N ALA A 16 -21.76 16.42 5.92
CA ALA A 16 -20.87 16.37 4.77
C ALA A 16 -20.31 14.95 4.83
N PHE A 17 -21.16 13.99 4.44
CA PHE A 17 -20.70 12.84 3.69
C PHE A 17 -19.69 13.45 2.72
N PHE A 18 -18.44 13.03 2.87
CA PHE A 18 -17.55 12.96 1.74
C PHE A 18 -18.29 12.12 0.70
N SER A 19 -19.15 12.77 -0.08
CA SER A 19 -19.54 12.34 -1.39
C SER A 19 -18.24 12.40 -2.17
N ILE A 20 -17.41 11.37 -2.02
CA ILE A 20 -16.50 10.96 -3.08
C ILE A 20 -17.46 10.62 -4.21
N SER A 21 -17.79 11.65 -4.98
CA SER A 21 -18.73 11.61 -6.07
C SER A 21 -18.27 10.50 -7.00
N CYS A 22 -18.99 9.37 -6.93
CA CYS A 22 -18.92 8.29 -7.89
C CYS A 22 -19.46 8.84 -9.21
N ASN A 23 -18.60 9.44 -10.04
CA ASN A 23 -18.86 9.71 -11.47
C ASN A 23 -17.60 10.21 -12.20
N LYS A 24 -16.42 9.63 -11.94
CA LYS A 24 -15.21 9.96 -12.73
C LYS A 24 -15.01 9.09 -13.98
N PHE A 25 -15.83 8.06 -14.15
CA PHE A 25 -15.80 7.17 -15.31
C PHE A 25 -17.07 7.36 -16.13
N THR A 26 -16.94 7.44 -17.45
CA THR A 26 -18.08 7.59 -18.37
C THR A 26 -18.18 6.33 -19.24
N GLY A 27 -19.29 6.17 -19.98
CA GLY A 27 -19.45 5.05 -20.92
C GLY A 27 -20.43 3.96 -20.48
N GLU A 28 -20.33 2.82 -21.17
CA GLU A 28 -21.27 1.69 -21.06
C GLU A 28 -21.27 1.07 -19.65
N THR A 29 -22.44 0.61 -19.22
CA THR A 29 -22.62 0.01 -17.89
C THR A 29 -22.15 -1.45 -17.90
N ALA A 30 -21.21 -1.79 -17.02
CA ALA A 30 -20.77 -3.16 -16.80
C ALA A 30 -21.63 -3.87 -15.74
N ALA A 31 -21.96 -3.16 -14.65
CA ALA A 31 -22.79 -3.67 -13.56
C ALA A 31 -23.42 -2.52 -12.77
N THR A 32 -24.35 -2.86 -11.88
CA THR A 32 -24.96 -1.92 -10.92
C THR A 32 -24.93 -2.50 -9.50
N ILE A 33 -24.63 -1.66 -8.51
CA ILE A 33 -24.70 -1.96 -7.08
C ILE A 33 -25.63 -0.92 -6.45
N ASP A 34 -26.78 -1.33 -5.94
CA ASP A 34 -27.79 -0.42 -5.34
C ASP A 34 -28.11 0.82 -6.20
N GLY A 35 -28.21 0.61 -7.51
CA GLY A 35 -28.48 1.67 -8.49
C GLY A 35 -27.26 2.53 -8.88
N LYS A 36 -26.11 2.39 -8.21
CA LYS A 36 -24.83 2.99 -8.62
C LYS A 36 -24.23 2.17 -9.76
N LYS A 37 -23.77 2.84 -10.82
CA LYS A 37 -23.19 2.18 -12.00
C LYS A 37 -21.69 1.93 -11.81
N ILE A 38 -21.25 0.76 -12.27
CA ILE A 38 -19.85 0.46 -12.59
C ILE A 38 -19.75 0.44 -14.11
N THR A 39 -18.85 1.24 -14.69
CA THR A 39 -18.72 1.33 -16.16
C THR A 39 -17.68 0.33 -16.68
N ILE A 40 -17.79 -0.03 -17.96
CA ILE A 40 -16.79 -0.85 -18.66
C ILE A 40 -15.40 -0.17 -18.62
N GLU A 41 -15.36 1.17 -18.69
CA GLU A 41 -14.12 1.95 -18.55
C GLU A 41 -13.45 1.71 -17.19
N GLU A 42 -14.23 1.78 -16.11
CA GLU A 42 -13.75 1.55 -14.74
C GLU A 42 -13.19 0.13 -14.58
N VAL A 43 -13.95 -0.87 -15.04
CA VAL A 43 -13.54 -2.29 -14.99
C VAL A 43 -12.23 -2.48 -15.73
N ASN A 44 -12.12 -2.01 -16.97
CA ASN A 44 -10.91 -2.15 -17.77
C ASN A 44 -9.71 -1.45 -17.12
N LYS A 45 -9.91 -0.24 -16.58
CA LYS A 45 -8.82 0.50 -15.93
C LYS A 45 -8.26 -0.26 -14.73
N PHE A 46 -9.12 -0.76 -13.85
CA PHE A 46 -8.67 -1.54 -12.70
C PHE A 46 -8.11 -2.90 -13.12
N TYR A 47 -8.71 -3.57 -14.10
CA TYR A 47 -8.23 -4.84 -14.65
C TYR A 47 -6.79 -4.71 -15.13
N TYR A 48 -6.51 -3.73 -15.99
CA TYR A 48 -5.16 -3.56 -16.52
C TYR A 48 -4.18 -3.10 -15.44
N ILE A 49 -4.54 -2.16 -14.56
CA ILE A 49 -3.63 -1.74 -13.48
C ILE A 49 -3.27 -2.92 -12.58
N GLN A 50 -4.27 -3.69 -12.13
CA GLN A 50 -4.06 -4.85 -11.26
C GLN A 50 -3.14 -5.88 -11.93
N ASN A 51 -3.44 -6.26 -13.17
CA ASN A 51 -2.66 -7.29 -13.85
C ASN A 51 -1.24 -6.83 -14.17
N LYS A 52 -1.02 -5.55 -14.52
CA LYS A 52 0.34 -5.01 -14.69
C LYS A 52 1.17 -5.09 -13.40
N LEU A 53 0.53 -4.84 -12.25
CA LEU A 53 1.20 -4.96 -10.96
C LEU A 53 1.50 -6.42 -10.58
N LEU A 54 0.61 -7.36 -10.91
CA LEU A 54 0.78 -8.77 -10.59
C LEU A 54 1.81 -9.49 -11.49
N THR A 55 1.87 -9.14 -12.77
CA THR A 55 2.68 -9.87 -13.76
C THR A 55 3.97 -9.14 -14.14
N ASN A 56 4.12 -7.88 -13.75
CA ASN A 56 5.20 -6.99 -14.21
C ASN A 56 5.26 -6.81 -15.74
N ILE A 57 4.14 -7.04 -16.43
CA ILE A 57 3.92 -6.72 -17.84
C ILE A 57 3.33 -5.31 -17.92
N ASP A 58 3.85 -4.40 -18.75
CA ASP A 58 3.29 -3.03 -18.86
C ASP A 58 2.30 -2.86 -20.02
N SER A 59 2.28 -3.78 -20.97
CA SER A 59 1.42 -3.71 -22.16
C SER A 59 0.05 -4.30 -21.88
N ASN A 60 -1.02 -3.59 -22.25
CA ASN A 60 -2.38 -4.13 -22.19
C ASN A 60 -2.54 -5.32 -23.13
N GLU A 61 -1.92 -5.27 -24.31
CA GLU A 61 -2.01 -6.31 -25.33
C GLU A 61 -1.36 -7.62 -24.84
N GLU A 62 -0.22 -7.54 -24.14
CA GLU A 62 0.44 -8.71 -23.58
C GLU A 62 -0.37 -9.31 -22.42
N ILE A 63 -1.05 -8.49 -21.62
CA ILE A 63 -2.01 -8.97 -20.62
C ILE A 63 -3.18 -9.69 -21.28
N ASP A 64 -3.73 -9.14 -22.37
CA ASP A 64 -4.85 -9.76 -23.08
C ASP A 64 -4.42 -11.12 -23.68
N LYS A 65 -3.25 -11.21 -24.31
CA LYS A 65 -2.68 -12.48 -24.79
C LYS A 65 -2.45 -13.49 -23.66
N LEU A 66 -2.00 -13.04 -22.49
CA LEU A 66 -1.84 -13.91 -21.33
C LEU A 66 -3.19 -14.45 -20.86
N ALA A 67 -4.23 -13.62 -20.85
CA ALA A 67 -5.58 -14.00 -20.45
C ALA A 67 -6.26 -15.00 -21.41
N GLU A 68 -5.86 -15.03 -22.68
CA GLU A 68 -6.35 -16.01 -23.68
C GLU A 68 -5.86 -17.44 -23.42
N ASN A 69 -4.82 -17.64 -22.61
CA ASN A 69 -4.32 -18.97 -22.31
C ASN A 69 -5.35 -19.76 -21.47
N PRO A 70 -5.81 -20.95 -21.94
CA PRO A 70 -6.81 -21.76 -21.23
C PRO A 70 -6.46 -22.10 -19.79
N ALA A 71 -5.16 -22.14 -19.44
CA ALA A 71 -4.70 -22.35 -18.06
C ALA A 71 -5.19 -21.26 -17.09
N TYR A 72 -5.49 -20.06 -17.59
CA TYR A 72 -5.97 -18.93 -16.78
C TYR A 72 -7.46 -18.65 -16.96
N ALA A 73 -8.21 -19.52 -17.65
CA ALA A 73 -9.64 -19.32 -17.90
C ALA A 73 -10.44 -19.09 -16.60
N ASN A 74 -10.04 -19.71 -15.48
CA ASN A 74 -10.66 -19.54 -14.16
C ASN A 74 -9.85 -18.65 -13.21
N HIS A 75 -8.81 -17.96 -13.69
CA HIS A 75 -7.99 -17.11 -12.83
C HIS A 75 -8.81 -15.92 -12.33
N PRO A 76 -8.78 -15.60 -11.01
CA PRO A 76 -9.63 -14.58 -10.41
C PRO A 76 -9.39 -13.16 -10.95
N PHE A 77 -8.19 -12.89 -11.47
CA PHE A 77 -7.81 -11.54 -11.93
C PHE A 77 -7.58 -11.41 -13.43
N LEU A 78 -7.27 -12.52 -14.14
CA LEU A 78 -6.94 -12.49 -15.58
C LEU A 78 -8.17 -12.75 -16.43
N ASN A 79 -9.12 -13.55 -15.95
CA ASN A 79 -10.42 -13.64 -16.59
C ASN A 79 -11.23 -12.36 -16.27
N LYS A 80 -11.68 -11.63 -17.30
CA LYS A 80 -12.39 -10.35 -17.12
C LYS A 80 -13.75 -10.48 -16.42
N ALA A 81 -14.47 -11.59 -16.61
CA ALA A 81 -15.73 -11.84 -15.91
C ALA A 81 -15.48 -12.09 -14.41
N ASN A 82 -14.52 -12.97 -14.09
CA ASN A 82 -14.13 -13.22 -12.70
C ASN A 82 -13.58 -11.95 -12.03
N PHE A 83 -12.85 -11.13 -12.78
CA PHE A 83 -12.35 -9.85 -12.29
C PHE A 83 -13.50 -8.87 -11.97
N LEU A 84 -14.55 -8.81 -12.81
CA LEU A 84 -15.74 -8.02 -12.52
C LEU A 84 -16.42 -8.48 -11.22
N ASP A 85 -16.60 -9.79 -11.06
CA ASP A 85 -17.18 -10.36 -9.83
C ASP A 85 -16.34 -10.01 -8.60
N HIS A 86 -15.01 -10.13 -8.72
CA HIS A 86 -14.09 -9.73 -7.66
C HIS A 86 -14.19 -8.23 -7.32
N LEU A 87 -14.25 -7.36 -8.34
CA LEU A 87 -14.37 -5.92 -8.17
C LEU A 87 -15.69 -5.55 -7.48
N ILE A 88 -16.79 -6.19 -7.86
CA ILE A 88 -18.10 -6.01 -7.22
C ILE A 88 -18.03 -6.43 -5.75
N ALA A 89 -17.52 -7.63 -5.47
CA ALA A 89 -17.39 -8.13 -4.10
C ALA A 89 -16.54 -7.18 -3.23
N GLN A 90 -15.42 -6.69 -3.76
CA GLN A 90 -14.54 -5.75 -3.06
C GLN A 90 -15.23 -4.41 -2.79
N LYS A 91 -16.00 -3.88 -3.74
CA LYS A 91 -16.77 -2.63 -3.57
C LYS A 91 -17.85 -2.79 -2.50
N VAL A 92 -18.62 -3.87 -2.52
CA VAL A 92 -19.67 -4.14 -1.53
C VAL A 92 -19.05 -4.30 -0.14
N LEU A 93 -17.96 -5.06 0.00
CA LEU A 93 -17.25 -5.20 1.28
C LEU A 93 -16.68 -3.87 1.78
N TYR A 94 -16.14 -3.04 0.88
CA TYR A 94 -15.67 -1.71 1.24
C TYR A 94 -16.81 -0.83 1.76
N GLU A 95 -17.94 -0.76 1.06
CA GLU A 95 -19.10 0.02 1.51
C GLU A 95 -19.61 -0.48 2.87
N LYS A 96 -19.73 -1.80 3.03
CA LYS A 96 -20.11 -2.40 4.32
C LYS A 96 -19.11 -2.02 5.43
N ALA A 97 -17.81 -2.11 5.18
CA ALA A 97 -16.78 -1.75 6.15
C ALA A 97 -16.81 -0.25 6.50
N MET A 98 -17.24 0.61 5.58
CA MET A 98 -17.40 2.05 5.82
C MET A 98 -18.66 2.39 6.62
N GLU A 99 -19.69 1.56 6.56
CA GLU A 99 -20.97 1.78 7.28
C GLU A 99 -21.05 1.04 8.63
N ASP A 100 -20.27 -0.03 8.81
CA ASP A 100 -20.36 -0.90 9.99
C ASP A 100 -20.04 -0.16 11.30
N LYS A 101 -20.94 -0.20 12.28
CA LYS A 101 -20.78 0.52 13.55
C LYS A 101 -19.79 -0.16 14.50
N GLU A 102 -19.48 -1.43 14.28
CA GLU A 102 -18.51 -2.18 15.09
C GLU A 102 -17.06 -1.89 14.68
N ILE A 103 -16.85 -1.28 13.51
CA ILE A 103 -15.53 -0.89 13.02
C ILE A 103 -15.14 0.47 13.56
N ASN A 104 -13.96 0.56 14.18
CA ASN A 104 -13.33 1.82 14.54
C ASN A 104 -12.98 2.63 13.27
N LYS A 105 -13.76 3.66 12.99
CA LYS A 105 -13.63 4.46 11.76
C LYS A 105 -12.38 5.33 11.74
N ASP A 106 -11.88 5.75 12.89
CA ASP A 106 -10.69 6.59 12.95
C ASP A 106 -9.44 5.76 12.69
N GLU A 107 -9.40 4.54 13.22
CA GLU A 107 -8.37 3.55 12.89
C GLU A 107 -8.41 3.17 11.40
N LEU A 108 -9.58 2.86 10.85
CA LEU A 108 -9.72 2.53 9.43
C LEU A 108 -9.26 3.69 8.53
N LYS A 109 -9.65 4.93 8.84
CA LYS A 109 -9.20 6.11 8.07
C LYS A 109 -7.69 6.30 8.13
N ALA A 110 -7.08 6.09 9.30
CA ALA A 110 -5.62 6.15 9.44
C ALA A 110 -4.93 5.07 8.59
N LEU A 111 -5.44 3.83 8.60
CA LEU A 111 -4.94 2.74 7.76
C LEU A 111 -5.05 3.07 6.27
N LEU A 112 -6.21 3.59 5.82
CA LEU A 112 -6.41 3.98 4.42
C LEU A 112 -5.45 5.08 3.99
N GLU A 113 -5.21 6.09 4.83
CA GLU A 113 -4.25 7.16 4.49
C GLU A 113 -2.81 6.64 4.46
N MET A 114 -2.43 5.74 5.37
CA MET A 114 -1.13 5.06 5.33
C MET A 114 -0.93 4.29 4.01
N VAL A 115 -1.91 3.46 3.64
CA VAL A 115 -1.86 2.66 2.39
C VAL A 115 -1.80 3.57 1.17
N LYS A 116 -2.57 4.67 1.14
CA LYS A 116 -2.57 5.63 0.05
C LYS A 116 -1.20 6.31 -0.12
N MET A 117 -0.61 6.80 0.98
CA MET A 117 0.73 7.40 0.95
C MET A 117 1.79 6.40 0.49
N GLN A 118 1.78 5.19 1.05
CA GLN A 118 2.71 4.13 0.69
C GLN A 118 2.59 3.75 -0.80
N THR A 119 1.37 3.55 -1.28
CA THR A 119 1.10 3.16 -2.68
C THR A 119 1.59 4.23 -3.64
N ALA A 120 1.32 5.51 -3.35
CA ALA A 120 1.78 6.62 -4.19
C ALA A 120 3.32 6.71 -4.22
N ALA A 121 3.98 6.57 -3.07
CA ALA A 121 5.44 6.59 -2.98
C ALA A 121 6.06 5.41 -3.75
N GLN A 122 5.53 4.20 -3.57
CA GLN A 122 6.00 3.00 -4.28
C GLN A 122 5.81 3.13 -5.79
N TYR A 123 4.66 3.63 -6.24
CA TYR A 123 4.39 3.85 -7.66
C TYR A 123 5.34 4.89 -8.27
N TYR A 124 5.63 5.98 -7.55
CA TYR A 124 6.59 6.98 -8.00
C TYR A 124 8.00 6.39 -8.12
N LEU A 125 8.46 5.67 -7.09
CA LEU A 125 9.79 5.05 -7.08
C LEU A 125 9.92 4.01 -8.21
N SER A 126 8.94 3.14 -8.38
CA SER A 126 8.97 2.12 -9.43
C SER A 126 9.09 2.76 -10.81
N LYS A 127 8.32 3.81 -11.10
CA LYS A 127 8.40 4.53 -12.39
C LYS A 127 9.73 5.27 -12.59
N LYS A 128 10.33 5.83 -11.53
CA LYS A 128 11.62 6.53 -11.62
C LYS A 128 12.82 5.59 -11.74
N LEU A 129 12.71 4.36 -11.23
CA LEU A 129 13.82 3.41 -11.14
C LEU A 129 13.77 2.27 -12.18
N LYS A 130 12.62 2.04 -12.83
CA LYS A 130 12.37 0.90 -13.75
C LYS A 130 13.50 0.56 -14.73
N ASN A 131 14.17 1.57 -15.27
CA ASN A 131 15.23 1.39 -16.28
C ASN A 131 16.63 1.80 -15.77
N LYS A 132 16.77 2.11 -14.48
CA LYS A 132 18.04 2.56 -13.89
C LYS A 132 18.84 1.43 -13.25
N ILE A 133 18.20 0.31 -12.96
CA ILE A 133 18.81 -0.80 -12.24
C ILE A 133 18.99 -1.96 -13.20
N SER A 134 20.25 -2.30 -13.44
CA SER A 134 20.65 -3.50 -14.16
C SER A 134 21.68 -4.29 -13.35
N VAL A 135 21.68 -5.60 -13.54
CA VAL A 135 22.67 -6.51 -12.96
C VAL A 135 23.43 -7.11 -14.14
N SER A 136 24.75 -6.98 -14.15
CA SER A 136 25.57 -7.57 -15.21
C SER A 136 25.92 -9.03 -14.88
N ASP A 137 26.17 -9.82 -15.91
CA ASP A 137 26.60 -11.21 -15.73
C ASP A 137 27.97 -11.29 -15.02
N ASP A 138 28.85 -10.31 -15.21
CA ASP A 138 30.13 -10.23 -14.49
C ASP A 138 29.95 -10.11 -12.97
N GLU A 139 28.99 -9.31 -12.51
CA GLU A 139 28.68 -9.17 -11.08
C GLU A 139 28.16 -10.48 -10.50
N VAL A 140 27.34 -11.19 -11.27
CA VAL A 140 26.75 -12.47 -10.88
C VAL A 140 27.84 -13.54 -10.80
N ASN A 141 28.67 -13.64 -11.84
CA ASN A 141 29.79 -14.58 -11.93
C ASN A 141 30.79 -14.36 -10.80
N LYS A 142 31.10 -13.10 -10.47
CA LYS A 142 31.98 -12.75 -9.36
C LYS A 142 31.43 -13.27 -8.03
N ILE A 143 30.17 -12.96 -7.70
CA ILE A 143 29.56 -13.41 -6.44
C ILE A 143 29.45 -14.93 -6.38
N TYR A 144 29.07 -15.57 -7.48
CA TYR A 144 28.98 -17.03 -7.56
C TYR A 144 30.34 -17.67 -7.27
N ASN A 145 31.41 -17.19 -7.91
CA ASN A 145 32.76 -17.72 -7.73
C ASN A 145 33.31 -17.46 -6.32
N GLU A 146 33.06 -16.28 -5.75
CA GLU A 146 33.48 -15.94 -4.38
C GLU A 146 32.72 -16.73 -3.30
N ASN A 147 31.52 -17.24 -3.62
CA ASN A 147 30.63 -17.89 -2.65
C ASN A 147 30.22 -19.32 -3.06
N ARG A 148 30.99 -20.03 -3.91
CA ARG A 148 30.61 -21.35 -4.44
C ARG A 148 30.15 -22.33 -3.37
N ALA A 149 30.80 -22.35 -2.21
CA ALA A 149 30.43 -23.22 -1.10
C ALA A 149 28.98 -23.00 -0.60
N ARG A 150 28.46 -21.77 -0.70
CA ARG A 150 27.08 -21.41 -0.29
C ARG A 150 26.03 -21.89 -1.30
N PHE A 151 26.45 -22.28 -2.50
CA PHE A 151 25.57 -22.76 -3.57
C PHE A 151 25.73 -24.26 -3.83
N ALA A 152 26.45 -24.98 -2.97
CA ALA A 152 26.57 -26.43 -3.05
C ALA A 152 25.17 -27.09 -3.02
N GLY A 153 24.92 -27.99 -3.97
CA GLY A 153 23.64 -28.69 -4.11
C GLY A 153 22.58 -27.96 -4.95
N ARG A 154 22.89 -26.79 -5.52
CA ARG A 154 22.07 -26.10 -6.53
C ARG A 154 22.69 -26.21 -7.92
N THR A 155 21.87 -26.09 -8.96
CA THR A 155 22.37 -25.90 -10.32
C THR A 155 23.00 -24.50 -10.48
N ALA A 156 23.82 -24.33 -11.52
CA ALA A 156 24.41 -23.03 -11.85
C ALA A 156 23.31 -21.99 -12.13
N ASP A 157 22.33 -22.33 -12.97
CA ASP A 157 21.21 -21.45 -13.34
C ASP A 157 20.39 -21.00 -12.12
N GLU A 158 20.06 -21.91 -11.20
CA GLU A 158 19.35 -21.57 -9.96
C GLU A 158 20.16 -20.60 -9.09
N SER A 159 21.47 -20.82 -9.02
CA SER A 159 22.38 -20.00 -8.22
C SER A 159 22.54 -18.61 -8.83
N GLU A 160 22.74 -18.53 -10.15
CA GLU A 160 22.84 -17.27 -10.88
C GLU A 160 21.55 -16.47 -10.82
N ASN A 161 20.39 -17.10 -11.00
CA ASN A 161 19.10 -16.43 -10.86
C ASN A 161 18.87 -15.88 -9.46
N TYR A 162 19.23 -16.66 -8.42
CA TYR A 162 19.16 -16.20 -7.05
C TYR A 162 20.07 -14.98 -6.81
N ILE A 163 21.32 -15.02 -7.29
CA ILE A 163 22.26 -13.90 -7.18
C ILE A 163 21.74 -12.67 -7.93
N LYS A 164 21.22 -12.84 -9.15
CA LYS A 164 20.61 -11.77 -9.96
C LYS A 164 19.48 -11.08 -9.20
N GLN A 165 18.58 -11.83 -8.58
CA GLN A 165 17.49 -11.28 -7.77
C GLN A 165 18.00 -10.51 -6.55
N GLN A 166 18.98 -11.07 -5.83
CA GLN A 166 19.57 -10.41 -4.66
C GLN A 166 20.28 -9.10 -5.02
N LEU A 167 21.11 -9.13 -6.07
CA LEU A 167 21.79 -7.94 -6.59
C LEU A 167 20.80 -6.89 -7.06
N PHE A 168 19.76 -7.29 -7.80
CA PHE A 168 18.72 -6.39 -8.25
C PHE A 168 18.01 -5.73 -7.07
N ALA A 169 17.61 -6.50 -6.05
CA ALA A 169 16.97 -5.98 -4.85
C ALA A 169 17.89 -5.03 -4.07
N GLN A 170 19.16 -5.37 -3.91
CA GLN A 170 20.15 -4.54 -3.23
C GLN A 170 20.34 -3.21 -3.96
N LYS A 171 20.60 -3.23 -5.28
CA LYS A 171 20.75 -2.02 -6.10
C LYS A 171 19.49 -1.18 -6.08
N SER A 172 18.32 -1.80 -6.20
CA SER A 172 17.03 -1.13 -6.10
C SER A 172 16.89 -0.36 -4.79
N ARG A 173 17.26 -0.96 -3.67
CA ARG A 173 17.23 -0.31 -2.36
C ARG A 173 18.19 0.88 -2.29
N VAL A 174 19.42 0.72 -2.78
CA VAL A 174 20.42 1.80 -2.77
C VAL A 174 19.96 3.01 -3.60
N GLU A 175 19.46 2.77 -4.81
CA GLU A 175 18.96 3.83 -5.69
C GLU A 175 17.68 4.48 -5.15
N ALA A 176 16.77 3.70 -4.56
CA ALA A 176 15.59 4.22 -3.89
C ALA A 176 15.97 5.11 -2.69
N ASP A 177 16.89 4.65 -1.83
CA ASP A 177 17.36 5.40 -0.67
C ASP A 177 18.06 6.71 -1.09
N LYS A 178 18.80 6.68 -2.20
CA LYS A 178 19.44 7.87 -2.76
C LYS A 178 18.39 8.88 -3.24
N LEU A 179 17.44 8.44 -4.07
CA LEU A 179 16.37 9.29 -4.58
C LEU A 179 15.52 9.89 -3.45
N VAL A 180 15.20 9.09 -2.43
CA VAL A 180 14.48 9.57 -1.24
C VAL A 180 15.29 10.65 -0.51
N ARG A 181 16.59 10.46 -0.30
CA ARG A 181 17.45 11.48 0.33
C ARG A 181 17.49 12.78 -0.46
N GLU A 182 17.60 12.70 -1.79
CA GLU A 182 17.58 13.87 -2.68
C GLU A 182 16.27 14.63 -2.53
N ILE A 183 15.12 13.94 -2.63
CA ILE A 183 13.80 14.55 -2.47
C ILE A 183 13.64 15.16 -1.08
N LEU A 184 14.07 14.47 -0.02
CA LEU A 184 13.97 15.01 1.35
C LEU A 184 14.81 16.29 1.53
N ALA A 185 15.97 16.38 0.86
CA ALA A 185 16.83 17.56 0.93
C ALA A 185 16.22 18.80 0.25
N GLU A 186 15.32 18.60 -0.73
CA GLU A 186 14.57 19.69 -1.38
C GLU A 186 13.49 20.31 -0.48
N HIS A 187 13.16 19.66 0.64
CA HIS A 187 12.04 20.06 1.49
C HIS A 187 12.52 20.60 2.85
N SER A 188 11.86 21.66 3.33
CA SER A 188 12.07 22.17 4.69
C SER A 188 11.35 21.27 5.70
N ILE A 189 12.05 20.26 6.21
CA ILE A 189 11.50 19.29 7.16
C ILE A 189 11.80 19.74 8.60
N LYS A 190 10.76 20.16 9.32
CA LYS A 190 10.84 20.52 10.75
C LYS A 190 10.21 19.44 11.61
N LYS A 191 10.95 18.95 12.60
CA LYS A 191 10.51 17.85 13.51
C LYS A 191 10.31 18.30 14.95
N ASP A 192 10.39 19.60 15.23
CA ASP A 192 10.50 20.12 16.59
C ASP A 192 9.26 19.82 17.44
N GLY A 193 8.06 19.92 16.86
CA GLY A 193 6.82 19.53 17.56
C GLY A 193 6.80 18.08 18.04
N PHE A 194 7.38 17.14 17.28
CA PHE A 194 7.48 15.74 17.72
C PHE A 194 8.57 15.55 18.77
N LYS A 195 9.70 16.27 18.66
CA LYS A 195 10.73 16.27 19.71
C LYS A 195 10.16 16.77 21.05
N GLU A 196 9.44 17.88 21.03
CA GLU A 196 8.78 18.43 22.22
C GLU A 196 7.77 17.46 22.83
N TYR A 197 6.98 16.76 21.99
CA TYR A 197 6.08 15.71 22.44
C TYR A 197 6.82 14.59 23.19
N LEU A 198 7.93 14.09 22.63
CA LEU A 198 8.72 13.03 23.27
C LEU A 198 9.34 13.49 24.60
N GLU A 199 9.82 14.73 24.69
CA GLU A 199 10.40 15.28 25.93
C GLU A 199 9.36 15.47 27.04
N LYS A 200 8.16 15.96 26.70
CA LYS A 200 7.05 16.08 27.65
C LYS A 200 6.66 14.72 28.22
N ASN A 201 6.61 13.69 27.38
CA ASN A 201 6.22 12.34 27.80
C ASN A 201 7.31 11.58 28.57
N LYS A 202 8.58 11.96 28.46
CA LYS A 202 9.66 11.44 29.32
C LYS A 202 9.57 11.98 30.75
N LYS A 203 9.10 13.21 30.92
CA LYS A 203 8.99 13.87 32.25
C LYS A 203 7.79 13.39 33.08
N SER A 204 6.81 12.73 32.46
CA SER A 204 5.60 12.20 33.10
C SER A 204 5.66 10.70 33.42
N ALA A 205 6.77 10.02 33.15
CA ALA A 205 7.00 8.65 33.61
C ALA A 205 7.27 8.65 35.13
N PRO A 206 6.56 7.84 35.95
CA PRO A 206 6.88 7.69 37.36
C PRO A 206 8.30 7.15 37.50
N VAL A 207 9.11 7.79 38.35
CA VAL A 207 10.32 7.15 38.87
C VAL A 207 9.83 6.02 39.76
N GLU A 208 9.89 4.77 39.28
CA GLU A 208 9.81 3.61 40.17
C GLU A 208 11.02 3.66 41.10
N GLU A 209 10.83 4.26 42.27
CA GLU A 209 11.69 4.03 43.43
C GLU A 209 11.64 2.54 43.73
N ASN A 210 12.67 1.83 43.28
CA ASN A 210 12.94 0.46 43.65
C ASN A 210 13.31 0.43 45.14
N LYS A 211 12.30 0.44 46.02
CA LYS A 211 12.47 0.12 47.45
C LYS A 211 12.70 -1.38 47.55
N SER A 212 13.96 -1.77 47.61
CA SER A 212 14.37 -3.11 48.02
C SER A 212 14.01 -3.32 49.50
N GLU A 213 12.81 -3.83 49.78
CA GLU A 213 12.54 -4.47 51.07
C GLU A 213 13.21 -5.84 51.08
N THR A 214 14.35 -5.91 51.76
CA THR A 214 14.96 -7.17 52.19
C THR A 214 14.21 -7.65 53.43
N THR A 215 13.30 -8.62 53.26
CA THR A 215 12.74 -9.38 54.38
C THR A 215 13.78 -10.40 54.87
N PRO A 216 14.14 -10.45 56.16
CA PRO A 216 14.99 -11.52 56.69
C PRO A 216 14.17 -12.81 56.81
N ALA A 217 14.73 -13.91 56.32
CA ALA A 217 14.18 -15.25 56.49
C ALA A 217 14.17 -15.64 57.97
N GLN A 218 12.99 -16.00 58.50
CA GLN A 218 12.86 -16.68 59.77
C GLN A 218 13.20 -18.17 59.61
N LYS A 219 14.09 -18.66 60.48
CA LYS A 219 14.14 -20.04 60.96
C LYS A 219 14.13 -19.99 62.47
#